data_AF-A0A5J4RBS5-F1
#
_entry.id   AF-A0A5J4RBS5-F1
#
_cell.length_a   1.000
_cell.length_b   1.000
_cell.length_c   1.000
_cell.angle_alpha   90.00
_cell.angle_beta   90.00
_cell.angle_gamma   90.00
#
_symmetry.space_group_name_H-M   'P 1'
#
loop_
_entity.id
_entity.type
_entity.pdbx_description
1 polymer ?
#
loop_
_entity_poly.entity_id
_entity_poly.type
_entity_poly.pdbx_seq_one_letter_code
_entity_poly.pdbx_strand_id
1 'polypeptide(L)'
;MLYKNLPEKELYPVMRIRRILDCLAAIFFIVKGQTSNARAVFRARREYKKIQSSFIAARTENMEKTVCHHIPEKKKGSILAWYYIKRKKKFSQLPV
;
A
#
# COMPACT_ATOMS: atom_id res chain seq x y z
N MET A 1 -8.02 1.11 2.54
CA MET A 1 -6.93 2.12 2.48
C MET A 1 -5.96 1.92 3.63
N LEU A 2 -4.64 1.91 3.38
CA LEU A 2 -3.63 1.72 4.44
C LEU A 2 -3.43 2.95 5.35
N TYR A 3 -3.75 4.15 4.85
CA TYR A 3 -3.47 5.41 5.56
C TYR A 3 -4.14 5.50 6.94
N LYS A 4 -5.28 4.84 7.14
CA LYS A 4 -6.05 4.92 8.38
C LYS A 4 -5.41 4.13 9.54
N ASN A 5 -4.74 3.03 9.23
CA ASN A 5 -4.44 1.97 10.21
C ASN A 5 -2.93 1.68 10.35
N LEU A 6 -2.08 2.32 9.56
CA LEU A 6 -0.64 2.11 9.67
C LEU A 6 -0.06 2.91 10.85
N PRO A 7 0.81 2.32 11.67
CA PRO A 7 1.56 3.06 12.69
C PRO A 7 2.35 4.20 12.04
N GLU A 8 2.52 5.31 12.76
CA GLU A 8 3.20 6.50 12.25
C GLU A 8 4.61 6.21 11.73
N LYS A 9 5.36 5.36 12.45
CA LYS A 9 6.72 4.92 12.08
C LYS A 9 6.79 4.22 10.72
N GLU A 10 5.71 3.52 10.31
CA GLU A 10 5.65 2.75 9.07
C GLU A 10 4.91 3.49 7.94
N LEU A 11 4.17 4.55 8.26
CA LEU A 11 3.27 5.21 7.32
C LEU A 11 4.01 5.78 6.11
N TYR A 12 4.98 6.65 6.35
CA TYR A 12 5.76 7.31 5.30
C TYR A 12 6.51 6.32 4.40
N PRO A 13 7.30 5.36 4.93
CA PRO A 13 8.03 4.43 4.08
C PRO A 13 7.08 3.56 3.23
N VAL A 14 5.99 3.04 3.81
CA VAL A 14 5.03 2.21 3.06
C VAL A 14 4.31 3.02 1.98
N MET A 15 3.90 4.25 2.28
CA MET A 15 3.25 5.11 1.29
C MET A 15 4.19 5.57 0.17
N ARG A 16 5.49 5.73 0.47
CA ARG A 16 6.51 6.01 -0.55
C ARG A 16 6.68 4.83 -1.51
N ILE A 17 6.82 3.61 -0.98
CA ILE A 17 6.92 2.39 -1.79
C ILE A 17 5.66 2.23 -2.65
N ARG A 18 4.47 2.42 -2.08
CA ARG A 18 3.21 2.39 -2.83
C ARG A 18 3.24 3.37 -4.01
N ARG A 19 3.64 4.62 -3.78
CA ARG A 19 3.72 5.62 -4.86
C ARG A 19 4.67 5.19 -5.98
N ILE A 20 5.84 4.63 -5.63
CA ILE A 20 6.80 4.13 -6.62
C ILE A 20 6.17 3.00 -7.44
N LEU A 21 5.55 2.02 -6.78
CA LEU A 21 4.89 0.90 -7.45
C LEU A 21 3.74 1.35 -8.36
N ASP A 22 2.92 2.31 -7.91
CA ASP A 22 1.84 2.88 -8.74
C ASP A 22 2.40 3.58 -9.98
N CYS A 23 3.48 4.36 -9.83
CA CYS A 23 4.16 4.99 -10.96
C CYS A 23 4.74 3.96 -11.94
N LEU A 24 5.39 2.90 -11.45
CA LEU A 24 5.89 1.81 -12.28
C LEU A 24 4.76 1.12 -13.05
N ALA A 25 3.62 0.88 -12.39
CA ALA A 25 2.43 0.32 -13.05
C ALA A 25 1.91 1.25 -14.16
N ALA A 26 1.83 2.56 -13.92
CA ALA A 26 1.42 3.52 -14.93
C ALA A 26 2.37 3.54 -16.14
N ILE A 27 3.68 3.54 -15.92
CA ILE A 27 4.69 3.48 -16.99
C ILE A 27 4.52 2.19 -17.80
N PHE A 28 4.37 1.05 -17.11
CA PHE A 28 4.16 -0.24 -17.76
C PHE A 28 2.91 -0.26 -18.65
N PHE A 29 1.80 0.33 -18.20
CA PHE A 29 0.60 0.46 -19.01
C PHE A 29 0.80 1.36 -20.22
N ILE A 30 1.55 2.46 -20.09
CA ILE A 30 1.90 3.34 -21.21
C ILE A 30 2.72 2.60 -22.27
N VAL A 31 3.77 1.88 -21.85
CA VAL A 31 4.62 1.09 -22.76
C VAL A 31 3.81 0.01 -23.49
N LYS A 32 2.77 -0.54 -22.85
CA LYS A 32 1.83 -1.48 -23.47
C LYS A 32 0.75 -0.84 -24.36
N GLY A 33 0.75 0.48 -24.54
CA GLY A 33 -0.29 1.21 -25.27
C GLY A 33 -1.64 1.31 -24.53
N GLN A 34 -1.72 0.84 -23.29
CA GLN A 34 -2.94 0.81 -22.47
C GLN A 34 -3.14 2.13 -21.72
N THR A 35 -3.34 3.21 -22.47
CA THR A 35 -3.42 4.57 -21.92
C THR A 35 -4.61 4.79 -20.97
N SER A 36 -5.73 4.08 -21.16
CA SER A 36 -6.88 4.11 -20.24
C SER A 36 -6.51 3.60 -18.83
N ASN A 37 -5.77 2.49 -18.76
CA ASN A 37 -5.29 1.92 -17.51
C ASN A 37 -4.30 2.84 -16.81
N ALA A 38 -3.36 3.44 -17.55
CA ALA A 38 -2.43 4.42 -16.99
C ALA A 38 -3.18 5.63 -16.39
N ARG A 39 -4.18 6.17 -17.12
CA ARG A 39 -5.04 7.26 -16.63
C ARG A 39 -5.79 6.87 -15.36
N ALA A 40 -6.26 5.62 -15.25
CA ALA A 40 -6.92 5.13 -14.04
C ALA A 40 -5.99 5.18 -12.81
N VAL A 41 -4.71 4.85 -12.97
CA VAL A 41 -3.72 4.98 -11.88
C VAL A 41 -3.58 6.43 -11.42
N PHE A 42 -3.41 7.37 -12.36
CA PHE A 42 -3.30 8.80 -12.02
C PHE A 42 -4.58 9.33 -11.37
N ARG A 43 -5.75 8.93 -11.87
CA ARG A 43 -7.04 9.28 -11.28
C ARG A 43 -7.13 8.78 -9.84
N ALA A 44 -6.79 7.52 -9.59
CA ALA A 44 -6.78 6.94 -8.24
C ALA A 44 -5.85 7.73 -7.30
N ARG A 45 -4.66 8.14 -7.77
CA ARG A 45 -3.73 8.97 -6.99
C ARG A 45 -4.28 10.36 -6.69
N ARG A 46 -4.95 11.00 -7.66
CA ARG A 46 -5.59 12.30 -7.48
C ARG A 46 -6.74 12.22 -6.49
N GLU A 47 -7.63 11.25 -6.65
CA GLU A 47 -8.74 11.04 -5.73
C GLU A 47 -8.24 10.72 -4.33
N TYR A 48 -7.22 9.86 -4.19
CA TYR A 48 -6.56 9.61 -2.91
C TYR A 48 -6.11 10.89 -2.22
N LYS A 49 -5.44 11.81 -2.94
CA LYS A 49 -5.01 13.10 -2.36
C LYS A 49 -6.19 13.95 -1.87
N LYS A 50 -7.31 13.96 -2.61
CA LYS A 50 -8.51 14.73 -2.22
C LYS A 50 -9.14 14.19 -0.94
N ILE A 51 -9.26 12.87 -0.83
CA ILE A 51 -9.91 12.21 0.31
C ILE A 51 -8.95 11.98 1.49
N GLN A 52 -7.63 12.13 1.31
CA GLN A 52 -6.67 11.87 2.37
C GLN A 52 -6.90 12.76 3.60
N SER A 53 -7.23 14.04 3.39
CA SER A 53 -7.48 15.00 4.47
C SER A 53 -8.67 14.59 5.35
N SER A 54 -9.73 14.05 4.76
CA SER A 54 -10.90 13.59 5.52
C SER A 54 -10.62 12.35 6.38
N PHE A 55 -9.49 11.67 6.16
CA PHE A 55 -9.08 10.52 6.97
C PHE A 55 -8.18 10.87 8.14
N ILE A 56 -7.77 12.13 8.31
CA ILE A 56 -6.92 12.53 9.43
C ILE A 56 -7.65 12.29 10.76
N ALA A 57 -8.90 12.76 10.89
CA ALA A 57 -9.70 12.56 12.10
C ALA A 57 -9.91 11.07 12.42
N ALA A 58 -10.35 10.29 11.43
CA ALA A 58 -10.53 8.85 11.57
C ALA A 58 -9.22 8.12 11.91
N ARG A 59 -8.07 8.62 11.45
CA ARG A 59 -6.77 8.05 11.78
C ARG A 59 -6.44 8.29 13.25
N THR A 60 -6.59 9.51 13.75
CA THR A 60 -6.34 9.82 15.17
C THR A 60 -7.16 8.91 16.07
N GLU A 61 -8.47 8.81 15.81
CA GLU A 61 -9.38 7.92 16.55
C GLU A 61 -8.94 6.44 16.48
N ASN A 62 -8.55 5.95 15.30
CA ASN A 62 -8.08 4.57 15.14
C ASN A 62 -6.76 4.30 15.88
N MET A 63 -5.86 5.30 15.94
CA MET A 63 -4.60 5.16 16.67
C MET A 63 -4.84 5.12 18.19
N GLU A 64 -5.76 5.94 18.70
CA GLU A 64 -6.17 5.91 20.11
C GLU A 64 -6.84 4.59 20.50
N LYS A 65 -7.69 4.04 19.61
CA LYS A 65 -8.38 2.76 19.81
C LYS A 65 -7.52 1.53 19.51
N THR A 66 -6.24 1.70 19.16
CA THR A 66 -5.37 0.56 18.84
C THR A 66 -4.99 -0.19 20.12
N VAL A 67 -5.62 -1.36 20.33
CA VAL A 67 -5.34 -2.22 21.49
C VAL A 67 -4.20 -3.21 21.22
N CYS A 68 -4.03 -3.64 19.95
CA CYS A 68 -3.07 -4.68 19.57
C CYS A 68 -2.00 -4.13 18.63
N HIS A 69 -0.78 -3.96 19.14
CA HIS A 69 0.36 -3.48 18.36
C HIS A 69 1.07 -4.59 17.58
N HIS A 70 0.90 -5.84 17.97
CA HIS A 70 1.53 -7.00 17.33
C HIS A 70 0.48 -7.96 16.79
N ILE A 71 0.32 -7.95 15.46
CA ILE A 71 -0.58 -8.86 14.75
C ILE A 71 0.30 -9.96 14.11
N PRO A 72 0.28 -11.21 14.60
CA PRO A 72 1.18 -12.27 14.12
C PRO A 72 0.96 -12.62 12.63
N GLU A 73 -0.23 -12.34 12.10
CA GLU A 73 -0.58 -12.50 10.69
C GLU A 73 0.01 -11.38 9.82
N LYS A 74 0.33 -10.21 10.40
CA LYS A 74 0.95 -9.08 9.69
C LYS A 74 2.45 -9.33 9.53
N LYS A 75 2.81 -10.06 8.49
CA LYS A 75 4.22 -10.32 8.16
C LYS A 75 4.96 -9.07 7.70
N LYS A 76 6.16 -8.85 8.23
CA LYS A 76 7.03 -7.73 7.83
C LYS A 76 7.71 -8.05 6.50
N GLY A 77 7.37 -7.31 5.45
CA GLY A 77 8.02 -7.44 4.14
C GLY A 77 7.11 -7.10 2.97
N SER A 78 7.55 -7.46 1.77
CA SER A 78 6.79 -7.28 0.53
C SER A 78 6.27 -8.63 0.05
N ILE A 79 4.95 -8.80 0.07
CA ILE A 79 4.28 -9.98 -0.48
C ILE A 79 4.58 -10.15 -1.98
N LEU A 80 4.73 -9.05 -2.72
CA LEU A 80 5.10 -9.07 -4.13
C LEU A 80 6.52 -9.62 -4.32
N ALA A 81 7.49 -9.19 -3.50
CA ALA A 81 8.85 -9.70 -3.57
C ALA A 81 8.89 -11.20 -3.23
N TRP A 82 8.15 -11.64 -2.21
CA TRP A 82 8.06 -13.05 -1.87
C TRP A 82 7.45 -13.89 -2.99
N TYR A 83 6.40 -13.39 -3.65
CA TYR A 83 5.70 -14.13 -4.68
C TYR A 83 6.44 -14.18 -6.03
N TYR A 84 6.99 -13.04 -6.48
CA TYR A 84 7.60 -12.91 -7.80
C TYR A 84 9.09 -13.23 -7.78
N ILE A 85 9.82 -12.77 -6.76
CA ILE A 85 11.28 -12.95 -6.67
C ILE A 85 11.62 -14.24 -5.93
N LYS A 86 11.09 -14.42 -4.71
CA LYS A 86 11.39 -15.62 -3.88
C LYS A 86 10.51 -16.83 -4.18
N ARG A 87 9.59 -16.73 -5.15
CA ARG A 87 8.67 -17.79 -5.60
C ARG A 87 7.87 -18.47 -4.47
N LYS A 88 7.65 -17.80 -3.34
CA LYS A 88 6.79 -18.27 -2.24
C LYS A 88 5.32 -18.08 -2.63
N LYS A 89 4.60 -19.18 -2.85
CA LYS A 89 3.22 -19.17 -3.36
C LYS A 89 2.16 -19.35 -2.27
N LYS A 90 2.54 -19.88 -1.10
CA LYS A 90 1.65 -20.09 0.05
C LYS A 90 2.00 -19.16 1.20
N PHE A 91 0.99 -18.72 1.95
CA PHE A 91 1.19 -17.86 3.13
C PHE A 91 2.04 -18.56 4.20
N SER A 92 1.88 -19.87 4.38
CA SER A 92 2.69 -20.67 5.31
C SER A 92 4.19 -20.71 4.98
N GLN A 93 4.58 -20.33 3.77
CA GLN A 93 6.00 -20.25 3.38
C GLN A 93 6.63 -18.91 3.76
N LEU A 94 5.85 -17.92 4.18
CA LEU A 94 6.35 -16.60 4.52
C LEU A 94 7.11 -16.65 5.86
N PRO A 95 8.21 -15.89 6.00
CA PRO A 95 8.92 -15.83 7.27
C PRO A 95 7.97 -15.35 8.38
N VAL A 96 8.14 -15.92 9.56
CA VAL A 96 7.32 -15.60 10.74
C VAL A 96 7.59 -14.18 11.20
#